data_AF-A0A9D9TBS8-F1
#
_entry.id   AF-A0A9D9TBS8-F1
#
_cell.length_a   1.000
_cell.length_b   1.000
_cell.length_c   1.000
_cell.angle_alpha   90.00
_cell.angle_beta   90.00
_cell.angle_gamma   90.00
#
_symmetry.space_group_name_H-M   'P 1'
#
loop_
_entity.id
_entity.type
_entity.pdbx_description
1 polymer ?
#
loop_
_entity_poly.entity_id
_entity_poly.type
_entity_poly.pdbx_seq_one_letter_code
_entity_poly.pdbx_strand_id
1 'polypeptide(L)'
;MPAAFDEMNDAQGRVRESYANFAQWMATTPPEVIARKRAEADLAFHRVGITFAVYGEDEGKERLIPFDIVPRIISAKEWQRVESGLRQRVKALNAFIHDVYHDQEIIKAGRIPAQQILANSQFRKEMIGVDVPGNIYAHIAGVDLVRADTANVSGEYFVLEDNLRTPSGVSYMLEDRKMMMRLFPELFARQAIAPVEHYPDMLLNNLRSVAPVGSNDPNVVVLTPGQFNSAYFEHAFLAQQMGVELVEGNDLVVRDNTVYMRTTDGLRQVDVIYRRIDDDYLDP
;
A
#
# COMPACT_ATOMS: atom_id res chain seq x y z
N MET A 1 -5.88 6.66 33.44
CA MET A 1 -6.28 7.14 32.10
C MET A 1 -7.65 6.53 31.80
N PRO A 2 -8.60 7.24 31.17
CA PRO A 2 -9.77 6.57 30.61
C PRO A 2 -9.31 5.46 29.68
N ALA A 3 -9.99 4.32 29.69
CA ALA A 3 -9.67 3.22 28.79
C ALA A 3 -9.93 3.69 27.36
N ALA A 4 -8.91 3.58 26.49
CA ALA A 4 -9.07 3.85 25.07
C ALA A 4 -10.01 2.80 24.44
N PHE A 5 -10.64 3.17 23.32
CA PHE A 5 -11.44 2.24 22.52
C PHE A 5 -10.72 0.91 22.27
N ASP A 6 -11.34 -0.18 22.71
CA ASP A 6 -10.89 -1.54 22.42
C ASP A 6 -11.74 -2.16 21.29
N GLU A 7 -11.05 -2.76 20.32
CA GLU A 7 -11.68 -3.36 19.13
C GLU A 7 -12.47 -4.63 19.45
N MET A 8 -12.07 -5.35 20.50
CA MET A 8 -12.66 -6.62 20.89
C MET A 8 -13.75 -6.43 21.96
N ASN A 9 -13.54 -5.56 22.93
CA ASN A 9 -14.37 -5.39 24.11
C ASN A 9 -15.05 -4.00 24.12
N ASP A 10 -16.30 -3.95 24.58
CA ASP A 10 -16.99 -2.69 24.82
C ASP A 10 -16.62 -2.06 26.18
N ALA A 11 -17.16 -0.88 26.46
CA ALA A 11 -16.91 -0.15 27.70
C ALA A 11 -17.42 -0.88 28.97
N GLN A 12 -18.23 -1.95 28.82
CA GLN A 12 -18.69 -2.81 29.91
C GLN A 12 -17.89 -4.13 29.98
N GLY A 13 -16.84 -4.30 29.16
CA GLY A 13 -16.02 -5.50 29.10
C GLY A 13 -16.68 -6.67 28.37
N ARG A 14 -17.75 -6.43 27.60
CA ARG A 14 -18.41 -7.46 26.79
C ARG A 14 -17.74 -7.53 25.42
N VAL A 15 -17.58 -8.74 24.89
CA VAL A 15 -17.05 -8.95 23.54
C VAL A 15 -18.02 -8.38 22.51
N ARG A 16 -17.50 -7.55 21.60
CA ARG A 16 -18.24 -6.98 20.48
C ARG A 16 -18.58 -8.07 19.46
N GLU A 17 -19.72 -7.91 18.78
CA GLU A 17 -20.24 -8.89 17.82
C GLU A 17 -19.22 -9.30 16.75
N SER A 18 -18.47 -8.34 16.20
CA SER A 18 -17.42 -8.59 15.19
C SER A 18 -16.34 -9.57 15.67
N TYR A 19 -16.07 -9.60 16.97
CA TYR A 19 -15.05 -10.47 17.58
C TYR A 19 -15.63 -11.74 18.21
N ALA A 20 -16.96 -11.95 18.24
CA ALA A 20 -17.59 -13.06 18.97
C ALA A 20 -17.05 -14.44 18.57
N ASN A 21 -16.94 -14.72 17.26
CA ASN A 21 -16.42 -15.99 16.76
C ASN A 21 -14.95 -16.20 17.12
N PHE A 22 -14.14 -15.13 17.07
CA PHE A 22 -12.72 -15.18 17.42
C PHE A 22 -12.53 -15.37 18.93
N ALA A 23 -13.31 -14.67 19.75
CA ALA A 23 -13.30 -14.81 21.20
C ALA A 23 -13.68 -16.23 21.63
N GLN A 24 -14.71 -16.81 21.02
CA GLN A 24 -15.11 -18.19 21.27
C GLN A 24 -14.00 -19.17 20.87
N TRP A 25 -13.40 -19.00 19.69
CA TRP A 25 -12.27 -19.83 19.27
C TRP A 25 -11.11 -19.74 20.27
N MET A 26 -10.71 -18.53 20.68
CA MET A 26 -9.64 -18.34 21.65
C MET A 26 -9.96 -19.00 23.00
N ALA A 27 -11.18 -18.86 23.51
CA ALA A 27 -11.60 -19.45 24.78
C ALA A 27 -11.63 -20.99 24.76
N THR A 28 -11.90 -21.59 23.61
CA THR A 28 -11.95 -23.05 23.43
C THR A 28 -10.61 -23.67 23.00
N THR A 29 -9.63 -22.85 22.64
CA THR A 29 -8.34 -23.33 22.13
C THR A 29 -7.34 -23.49 23.29
N PRO A 30 -6.74 -24.68 23.47
CA PRO A 30 -5.78 -24.87 24.55
C PRO A 30 -4.56 -23.94 24.43
N PRO A 31 -4.04 -23.36 25.54
CA PRO A 31 -2.92 -22.41 25.50
C PRO A 31 -1.66 -22.95 24.79
N GLU A 32 -1.39 -24.24 24.91
CA GLU A 32 -0.27 -24.92 24.25
C GLU A 32 -0.39 -24.93 22.72
N VAL A 33 -1.61 -24.96 22.20
CA VAL A 33 -1.88 -24.86 20.76
C VAL A 33 -1.57 -23.45 20.27
N ILE A 34 -1.98 -22.43 21.03
CA ILE A 34 -1.71 -21.02 20.73
C ILE A 34 -0.19 -20.76 20.74
N ALA A 35 0.52 -21.24 21.77
CA ALA A 35 1.96 -21.08 21.87
C ALA A 35 2.70 -21.75 20.70
N ARG A 36 2.28 -22.97 20.32
CA ARG A 36 2.82 -23.68 19.16
C ARG A 36 2.58 -22.91 17.85
N LYS A 37 1.39 -22.32 17.68
CA LYS A 37 1.05 -21.55 16.48
C LYS A 37 1.86 -20.25 16.37
N ARG A 38 2.13 -19.57 17.49
CA ARG A 38 3.05 -18.43 17.53
C ARG A 38 4.46 -18.82 17.09
N ALA A 39 5.01 -19.90 17.64
CA ALA A 39 6.33 -20.40 17.24
C ALA A 39 6.38 -20.82 15.75
N GLU A 40 5.30 -21.41 15.23
CA GLU A 40 5.18 -21.72 13.79
C GLU A 40 5.16 -20.46 12.93
N ALA A 41 4.42 -19.41 13.36
CA ALA A 41 4.37 -18.12 12.69
C ALA A 41 5.77 -17.48 12.62
N ASP A 42 6.45 -17.38 13.77
CA ASP A 42 7.79 -16.78 13.87
C ASP A 42 8.77 -17.47 12.91
N LEU A 43 8.81 -18.81 12.94
CA LEU A 43 9.65 -19.60 12.04
C LEU A 43 9.31 -19.41 10.56
N ALA A 44 8.03 -19.23 10.24
CA ALA A 44 7.58 -19.04 8.87
C ALA A 44 7.93 -17.63 8.36
N PHE A 45 7.73 -16.57 9.15
CA PHE A 45 8.16 -15.21 8.80
C PHE A 45 9.68 -15.11 8.64
N HIS A 46 10.44 -15.80 9.50
CA HIS A 46 11.89 -15.96 9.33
C HIS A 46 12.29 -16.58 7.98
N ARG A 47 11.50 -17.52 7.45
CA ARG A 47 11.80 -18.21 6.18
C ARG A 47 11.35 -17.44 4.94
N VAL A 48 10.25 -16.69 5.03
CA VAL A 48 9.72 -15.91 3.91
C VAL A 48 10.57 -14.66 3.66
N GLY A 49 11.40 -14.25 4.64
CA GLY A 49 12.32 -13.13 4.47
C GLY A 49 11.62 -11.78 4.49
N ILE A 50 10.50 -11.69 5.21
CA ILE A 50 9.76 -10.44 5.41
C ILE A 50 10.54 -9.61 6.43
N THR A 51 11.55 -8.90 5.95
CA THR A 51 12.45 -8.07 6.76
C THR A 51 12.18 -6.59 6.50
N PHE A 52 12.35 -5.77 7.54
CA PHE A 52 12.36 -4.32 7.41
C PHE A 52 13.71 -3.79 7.88
N ALA A 53 14.28 -2.83 7.15
CA ALA A 53 15.45 -2.10 7.60
C ALA A 53 15.00 -0.96 8.52
N VAL A 54 15.31 -1.04 9.81
CA VAL A 54 15.01 0.04 10.76
C VAL A 54 15.98 1.20 10.49
N TYR A 55 15.46 2.39 10.19
CA TYR A 55 16.27 3.60 10.12
C TYR A 55 16.63 4.06 11.54
N GLY A 56 17.90 3.93 11.93
CA GLY A 56 18.45 4.46 13.18
C GLY A 56 19.41 3.51 13.92
N GLU A 57 20.60 4.03 14.23
CA GLU A 57 21.71 3.54 15.09
C GLU A 57 22.34 2.16 14.82
N ASP A 58 21.66 1.22 14.16
CA ASP A 58 22.24 -0.08 13.75
C ASP A 58 22.02 -0.31 12.24
N GLU A 59 22.79 0.39 11.39
CA GLU A 59 22.83 0.12 9.95
C GLU A 59 23.14 -1.36 9.68
N GLY A 60 22.20 -2.08 9.07
CA GLY A 60 22.45 -3.39 8.44
C GLY A 60 21.91 -4.63 9.17
N LYS A 61 21.21 -4.52 10.30
CA LYS A 61 20.46 -5.67 10.83
C LYS A 61 19.01 -5.61 10.35
N GLU A 62 18.73 -6.34 9.28
CA GLU A 62 17.38 -6.75 8.93
C GLU A 62 16.71 -7.35 10.18
N ARG A 63 15.67 -6.69 10.68
CA ARG A 63 14.84 -7.21 11.77
C ARG A 63 13.52 -7.68 11.16
N LEU A 64 13.06 -8.82 11.63
CA LEU A 64 11.71 -9.25 11.30
C LEU A 64 10.70 -8.38 12.01
N ILE A 65 9.63 -8.06 11.30
CA ILE A 65 8.46 -7.44 11.92
C ILE A 65 7.80 -8.50 12.80
N PRO A 66 7.54 -8.21 14.09
CA PRO A 66 6.83 -9.13 14.95
C PRO A 66 5.41 -9.32 14.42
N PHE A 67 4.97 -10.57 14.35
CA PHE A 67 3.64 -10.92 13.88
C PHE A 67 2.72 -11.24 15.06
N ASP A 68 1.56 -10.58 15.14
CA ASP A 68 0.51 -10.92 16.10
C ASP A 68 -0.58 -11.77 15.42
N ILE A 69 -0.94 -12.87 16.08
CA ILE A 69 -1.97 -13.81 15.63
C ILE A 69 -3.40 -13.30 15.87
N VAL A 70 -3.57 -12.22 16.64
CA VAL A 70 -4.86 -11.58 16.90
C VAL A 70 -5.19 -10.65 15.73
N PRO A 71 -6.18 -10.97 14.89
CA PRO A 71 -6.49 -10.16 13.73
C PRO A 71 -7.16 -8.84 14.12
N ARG A 72 -6.94 -7.80 13.32
CA ARG A 72 -7.79 -6.60 13.29
C ARG A 72 -9.04 -6.90 12.46
N ILE A 73 -10.18 -7.13 13.12
CA ILE A 73 -11.44 -7.45 12.44
C ILE A 73 -12.22 -6.16 12.20
N ILE A 74 -12.50 -5.85 10.93
CA ILE A 74 -13.32 -4.73 10.51
C ILE A 74 -14.61 -5.29 9.91
N SER A 75 -15.76 -4.83 10.41
CA SER A 75 -17.05 -5.32 9.90
C SER A 75 -17.33 -4.81 8.48
N ALA A 76 -18.15 -5.52 7.70
CA ALA A 76 -18.52 -5.08 6.35
C ALA A 76 -19.16 -3.68 6.34
N LYS A 77 -20.05 -3.40 7.31
CA LYS A 77 -20.72 -2.09 7.44
C LYS A 77 -19.72 -0.97 7.72
N GLU A 78 -18.72 -1.24 8.55
CA GLU A 78 -17.66 -0.30 8.87
C GLU A 78 -16.73 -0.07 7.68
N TRP A 79 -16.30 -1.17 7.03
CA TRP A 79 -15.45 -1.09 5.84
C TRP A 79 -16.11 -0.31 4.70
N GLN A 80 -17.42 -0.48 4.46
CA GLN A 80 -18.15 0.31 3.46
C GLN A 80 -18.05 1.83 3.71
N ARG A 81 -18.09 2.25 4.98
CA ARG A 81 -17.93 3.67 5.34
C ARG A 81 -16.50 4.14 5.12
N VAL A 82 -15.52 3.35 5.56
CA VAL A 82 -14.08 3.63 5.39
C VAL A 82 -13.73 3.71 3.91
N GLU A 83 -14.08 2.69 3.13
CA GLU A 83 -13.85 2.62 1.68
C GLU A 83 -14.43 3.83 0.95
N SER A 84 -15.68 4.20 1.24
CA SER A 84 -16.31 5.38 0.63
C SER A 84 -15.54 6.68 0.95
N GLY A 85 -15.09 6.84 2.20
CA GLY A 85 -14.28 7.98 2.61
C GLY A 85 -12.90 8.02 1.93
N LEU A 86 -12.23 6.87 1.85
CA LEU A 86 -10.94 6.73 1.16
C LEU A 86 -11.06 7.05 -0.33
N ARG A 87 -12.07 6.51 -1.02
CA ARG A 87 -12.35 6.82 -2.44
C ARG A 87 -12.62 8.30 -2.65
N GLN A 88 -13.40 8.93 -1.79
CA GLN A 88 -13.67 10.36 -1.85
C GLN A 88 -12.38 11.17 -1.71
N ARG A 89 -11.56 10.85 -0.70
CA ARG A 89 -10.31 11.55 -0.41
C ARG A 89 -9.30 11.43 -1.55
N VAL A 90 -9.04 10.22 -2.04
CA VAL A 90 -8.08 9.98 -3.13
C VAL A 90 -8.51 10.65 -4.43
N LYS A 91 -9.83 10.72 -4.70
CA LYS A 91 -10.36 11.48 -5.83
C LYS A 91 -10.08 12.98 -5.70
N ALA A 92 -10.28 13.54 -4.51
CA ALA A 92 -9.98 14.95 -4.26
C ALA A 92 -8.47 15.24 -4.35
N LEU A 93 -7.62 14.33 -3.88
CA LEU A 93 -6.16 14.45 -3.96
C LEU A 93 -5.68 14.44 -5.41
N ASN A 94 -6.16 13.52 -6.25
CA ASN A 94 -5.81 13.51 -7.68
C ASN A 94 -6.30 14.79 -8.40
N ALA A 95 -7.53 15.24 -8.12
CA ALA A 95 -8.05 16.49 -8.68
C ALA A 95 -7.23 17.72 -8.22
N PHE A 96 -6.79 17.73 -6.96
CA PHE A 96 -5.90 18.76 -6.44
C PHE A 96 -4.54 18.76 -7.15
N ILE A 97 -3.92 17.59 -7.32
CA ILE A 97 -2.63 17.48 -8.03
C ILE A 97 -2.76 17.95 -9.48
N HIS A 98 -3.85 17.57 -10.17
CA HIS A 98 -4.14 18.07 -11.50
C HIS A 98 -4.23 19.61 -11.52
N ASP A 99 -5.06 20.18 -10.63
CA ASP A 99 -5.29 21.63 -10.57
C ASP A 99 -4.01 22.42 -10.31
N VAL A 100 -3.15 21.99 -9.37
CA VAL A 100 -1.92 22.73 -9.06
C VAL A 100 -0.92 22.78 -10.21
N TYR A 101 -0.94 21.78 -11.10
CA TYR A 101 -0.09 21.73 -12.29
C TYR A 101 -0.75 22.35 -13.54
N HIS A 102 -2.03 22.74 -13.46
CA HIS A 102 -2.80 23.31 -14.57
C HIS A 102 -3.36 24.68 -14.20
N ASP A 103 -4.69 24.80 -14.06
CA ASP A 103 -5.37 26.08 -13.91
C ASP A 103 -5.18 26.72 -12.53
N GLN A 104 -4.76 25.98 -11.51
CA GLN A 104 -4.54 26.49 -10.15
C GLN A 104 -5.78 27.21 -9.56
N GLU A 105 -6.97 26.71 -9.87
CA GLU A 105 -8.24 27.29 -9.44
C GLU A 105 -8.39 27.30 -7.92
N ILE A 106 -7.86 26.29 -7.20
CA ILE A 106 -7.89 26.27 -5.74
C ILE A 106 -7.06 27.40 -5.10
N ILE A 107 -6.00 27.83 -5.80
CA ILE A 107 -5.14 28.95 -5.40
C ILE A 107 -5.84 30.27 -5.77
N LYS A 108 -6.33 30.40 -7.01
CA LYS A 108 -7.07 31.58 -7.49
C LYS A 108 -8.31 31.87 -6.64
N ALA A 109 -9.00 30.82 -6.18
CA ALA A 109 -10.14 30.91 -5.28
C ALA A 109 -9.77 31.24 -3.82
N GLY A 110 -8.48 31.36 -3.49
CA GLY A 110 -7.99 31.71 -2.16
C GLY A 110 -8.21 30.62 -1.10
N ARG A 111 -8.43 29.36 -1.51
CA ARG A 111 -8.67 28.25 -0.57
C ARG A 111 -7.38 27.68 0.00
N ILE A 112 -6.31 27.67 -0.79
CA ILE A 112 -4.96 27.29 -0.34
C ILE A 112 -3.97 28.39 -0.73
N PRO A 113 -3.14 28.91 0.20
CA PRO A 113 -2.14 29.92 -0.13
C PRO A 113 -1.11 29.42 -1.14
N ALA A 114 -0.84 30.22 -2.18
CA ALA A 114 0.12 29.87 -3.23
C ALA A 114 1.50 29.47 -2.67
N GLN A 115 1.96 30.14 -1.62
CA GLN A 115 3.26 29.88 -1.01
C GLN A 115 3.38 28.45 -0.44
N GLN A 116 2.29 27.84 0.06
CA GLN A 116 2.32 26.47 0.59
C GLN A 116 2.54 25.42 -0.50
N ILE A 117 2.22 25.77 -1.75
CA ILE A 117 2.32 24.88 -2.91
C ILE A 117 3.58 25.22 -3.71
N LEU A 118 3.68 26.44 -4.23
CA LEU A 118 4.69 26.83 -5.22
C LEU A 118 6.11 26.98 -4.64
N ALA A 119 6.23 27.16 -3.33
CA ALA A 119 7.53 27.19 -2.64
C ALA A 119 7.90 25.85 -1.99
N ASN A 120 7.04 24.83 -2.12
CA ASN A 120 7.30 23.51 -1.57
C ASN A 120 8.35 22.79 -2.43
N SER A 121 9.35 22.16 -1.80
CA SER A 121 10.40 21.42 -2.53
C SER A 121 9.88 20.22 -3.31
N GLN A 122 8.67 19.75 -3.00
CA GLN A 122 8.03 18.62 -3.67
C GLN A 122 7.19 19.04 -4.87
N PHE A 123 7.01 20.35 -5.11
CA PHE A 123 6.35 20.85 -6.31
C PHE A 123 7.32 20.77 -7.49
N ARG A 124 6.98 19.95 -8.49
CA ARG A 124 7.81 19.73 -9.68
C ARG A 124 7.38 20.66 -10.81
N LYS A 125 8.21 21.66 -11.12
CA LYS A 125 7.89 22.63 -12.19
C LYS A 125 7.81 21.97 -13.57
N GLU A 126 8.53 20.88 -13.72
CA GLU A 126 8.58 20.01 -14.89
C GLU A 126 7.21 19.40 -15.23
N MET A 127 6.31 19.30 -14.24
CA MET A 127 4.96 18.76 -14.41
C MET A 127 3.91 19.80 -14.81
N ILE A 128 4.25 21.09 -14.87
CA ILE A 128 3.29 22.15 -15.21
C ILE A 128 2.81 21.97 -16.66
N GLY A 129 1.50 21.85 -16.83
CA GLY A 129 0.85 21.66 -18.14
C GLY A 129 1.06 20.28 -18.76
N VAL A 130 1.59 19.31 -18.00
CA VAL A 130 1.72 17.93 -18.46
C VAL A 130 0.40 17.19 -18.28
N ASP A 131 -0.24 16.85 -19.39
CA ASP A 131 -1.40 15.96 -19.43
C ASP A 131 -0.98 14.51 -19.17
N VAL A 132 -1.42 13.94 -18.05
CA VAL A 132 -1.19 12.54 -17.71
C VAL A 132 -2.41 11.68 -18.08
N PRO A 133 -2.23 10.40 -18.47
CA PRO A 133 -3.35 9.53 -18.82
C PRO A 133 -4.44 9.49 -17.74
N GLY A 134 -5.67 9.82 -18.14
CA GLY A 134 -6.84 9.82 -17.25
C GLY A 134 -6.82 10.85 -16.12
N ASN A 135 -5.88 11.82 -16.14
CA ASN A 135 -5.64 12.76 -15.03
C ASN A 135 -5.35 12.05 -13.69
N ILE A 136 -4.72 10.87 -13.74
CA ILE A 136 -4.34 10.08 -12.58
C ILE A 136 -2.86 10.33 -12.26
N TYR A 137 -2.59 10.89 -11.10
CA TYR A 137 -1.24 11.15 -10.59
C TYR A 137 -0.87 10.10 -9.54
N ALA A 138 -1.69 9.97 -8.50
CA ALA A 138 -1.55 8.96 -7.47
C ALA A 138 -2.34 7.70 -7.87
N HIS A 139 -1.67 6.83 -8.63
CA HIS A 139 -2.22 5.54 -9.07
C HIS A 139 -2.47 4.60 -7.90
N ILE A 140 -1.61 4.69 -6.88
CA ILE A 140 -1.73 4.01 -5.60
C ILE A 140 -1.61 5.09 -4.53
N ALA A 141 -2.50 5.05 -3.55
CA ALA A 141 -2.48 5.94 -2.39
C ALA A 141 -2.57 5.09 -1.12
N GLY A 142 -1.54 5.17 -0.28
CA GLY A 142 -1.60 4.68 1.10
C GLY A 142 -2.24 5.75 1.98
N VAL A 143 -3.19 5.38 2.84
CA VAL A 143 -3.85 6.34 3.75
C VAL A 143 -3.79 5.77 5.15
N ASP A 144 -3.06 6.45 6.03
CA ASP A 144 -2.84 5.98 7.39
C ASP A 144 -4.02 6.38 8.26
N LEU A 145 -4.74 5.36 8.74
CA LEU A 145 -5.93 5.52 9.54
C LEU A 145 -5.67 5.13 10.99
N VAL A 146 -6.12 5.97 11.90
CA VAL A 146 -6.26 5.61 13.32
C VAL A 146 -7.72 5.60 13.73
N ARG A 147 -8.01 4.77 14.72
CA ARG A 147 -9.30 4.75 15.39
C ARG A 147 -9.13 5.33 16.78
N ALA A 148 -9.88 6.37 17.11
CA ALA A 148 -9.73 7.09 18.37
C ALA A 148 -11.08 7.49 18.97
N ASP A 149 -11.08 7.66 20.29
CA ASP A 149 -12.15 8.36 20.99
C ASP A 149 -11.90 9.87 20.95
N THR A 150 -12.95 10.63 20.68
CA THR A 150 -13.01 12.07 20.89
C THR A 150 -13.90 12.37 22.09
N ALA A 151 -14.00 13.65 22.48
CA ALA A 151 -14.85 14.07 23.60
C ALA A 151 -16.31 13.62 23.46
N ASN A 152 -16.81 13.43 22.23
CA ASN A 152 -18.23 13.16 21.96
C ASN A 152 -18.49 11.89 21.13
N VAL A 153 -17.45 11.27 20.56
CA VAL A 153 -17.58 10.12 19.66
C VAL A 153 -16.55 9.07 20.03
N SER A 154 -16.99 7.83 20.20
CA SER A 154 -16.10 6.72 20.53
C SER A 154 -15.79 5.86 19.31
N GLY A 155 -14.53 5.52 19.10
CA GLY A 155 -14.08 4.65 18.02
C GLY A 155 -14.31 5.19 16.60
N GLU A 156 -13.99 6.46 16.34
CA GLU A 156 -14.08 7.09 15.02
C GLU A 156 -12.74 7.01 14.26
N TYR A 157 -12.82 6.96 12.93
CA TYR A 157 -11.64 6.90 12.06
C TYR A 157 -11.13 8.31 11.71
N PHE A 158 -9.81 8.49 11.83
CA PHE A 158 -9.11 9.71 11.45
C PHE A 158 -7.97 9.37 10.49
N VAL A 159 -7.78 10.20 9.47
CA VAL A 159 -6.61 10.16 8.61
C VAL A 159 -5.47 10.89 9.31
N LEU A 160 -4.34 10.21 9.50
CA LEU A 160 -3.11 10.84 9.98
C LEU A 160 -2.26 11.36 8.83
N GLU A 161 -2.10 10.56 7.78
CA GLU A 161 -1.16 10.83 6.70
C GLU A 161 -1.63 10.22 5.38
N ASP A 162 -1.25 10.86 4.26
CA ASP A 162 -1.46 10.37 2.90
C ASP A 162 -0.12 10.10 2.23
N ASN A 163 0.07 8.87 1.76
CA ASN A 163 1.28 8.38 1.11
C ASN A 163 1.03 8.23 -0.40
N LEU A 164 1.43 9.24 -1.18
CA LEU A 164 1.12 9.36 -2.62
C LEU A 164 2.34 9.21 -3.55
N ARG A 165 3.54 8.99 -3.00
CA ARG A 165 4.77 8.84 -3.79
C ARG A 165 4.96 7.37 -4.19
N THR A 166 5.58 6.60 -3.30
CA THR A 166 5.94 5.20 -3.50
C THR A 166 5.42 4.34 -2.34
N PRO A 167 4.10 4.38 -2.04
CA PRO A 167 3.54 3.69 -0.87
C PRO A 167 3.89 2.19 -0.88
N SER A 168 4.24 1.68 0.30
CA SER A 168 4.60 0.28 0.54
C SER A 168 3.71 -0.35 1.61
N GLY A 169 3.83 -1.65 1.84
CA GLY A 169 3.08 -2.38 2.87
C GLY A 169 2.23 -3.55 2.33
N VAL A 170 2.04 -3.62 1.02
CA VAL A 170 1.10 -4.58 0.40
C VAL A 170 1.61 -6.02 0.51
N SER A 171 2.93 -6.24 0.38
CA SER A 171 3.51 -7.58 0.53
C SER A 171 3.23 -8.15 1.92
N TYR A 172 3.34 -7.31 2.96
CA TYR A 172 3.01 -7.68 4.34
C TYR A 172 1.54 -8.04 4.47
N MET A 173 0.61 -7.22 3.96
CA MET A 173 -0.83 -7.52 3.97
C MET A 173 -1.15 -8.89 3.35
N LEU A 174 -0.53 -9.20 2.20
CA LEU A 174 -0.75 -10.45 1.48
C LEU A 174 -0.18 -11.65 2.23
N GLU A 175 1.06 -11.55 2.73
CA GLU A 175 1.70 -12.64 3.46
C GLU A 175 1.10 -12.85 4.85
N ASP A 176 0.67 -11.79 5.55
CA ASP A 176 -0.08 -11.89 6.81
C ASP A 176 -1.37 -12.68 6.62
N ARG A 177 -2.13 -12.38 5.55
CA ARG A 177 -3.36 -13.12 5.22
C ARG A 177 -3.06 -14.60 4.97
N LYS A 178 -2.07 -14.89 4.14
CA LYS A 178 -1.67 -16.25 3.78
C LYS A 178 -1.19 -17.03 5.01
N MET A 179 -0.45 -16.37 5.92
CA MET A 179 -0.01 -16.96 7.18
C MET A 179 -1.20 -17.28 8.07
N MET A 180 -2.11 -16.33 8.27
CA MET A 180 -3.32 -16.54 9.08
C MET A 180 -4.16 -17.71 8.55
N MET A 181 -4.33 -17.82 7.22
CA MET A 181 -5.06 -18.93 6.59
C MET A 181 -4.38 -20.28 6.81
N ARG A 182 -3.05 -20.33 6.77
CA ARG A 182 -2.27 -21.55 7.03
C ARG A 182 -2.33 -21.96 8.50
N LEU A 183 -2.20 -20.99 9.41
CA LEU A 183 -2.11 -21.26 10.84
C LEU A 183 -3.48 -21.57 11.46
N PHE A 184 -4.55 -20.91 11.00
CA PHE A 184 -5.87 -20.97 11.62
C PHE A 184 -6.99 -21.25 10.59
N PRO A 185 -6.89 -22.31 9.76
CA PRO A 185 -7.87 -22.59 8.71
C PRO A 185 -9.30 -22.73 9.25
N GLU A 186 -9.47 -23.23 10.48
CA GLU A 186 -10.76 -23.36 11.15
C GLU A 186 -11.40 -22.01 11.51
N LEU A 187 -10.60 -20.96 11.73
CA LEU A 187 -11.10 -19.62 11.99
C LEU A 187 -11.67 -19.01 10.70
N PHE A 188 -10.96 -19.19 9.58
CA PHE A 188 -11.41 -18.77 8.25
C PHE A 188 -12.67 -19.52 7.81
N ALA A 189 -12.80 -20.80 8.14
CA ALA A 189 -14.00 -21.57 7.83
C ALA A 189 -15.27 -21.06 8.57
N ARG A 190 -15.11 -20.32 9.68
CA ARG A 190 -16.20 -19.80 10.50
C ARG A 190 -16.55 -18.34 10.20
N GLN A 191 -15.83 -17.70 9.28
CA GLN A 191 -15.97 -16.27 9.01
C GLN A 191 -16.00 -16.00 7.50
N ALA A 192 -16.84 -15.07 7.08
CA ALA A 192 -16.85 -14.59 5.70
C ALA A 192 -15.79 -13.48 5.52
N ILE A 193 -14.52 -13.88 5.45
CA ILE A 193 -13.39 -12.95 5.27
C ILE A 193 -13.21 -12.67 3.78
N ALA A 194 -13.25 -11.39 3.38
CA ALA A 194 -13.04 -11.00 2.00
C ALA A 194 -11.58 -11.29 1.56
N PRO A 195 -11.36 -11.86 0.36
CA PRO A 195 -10.03 -12.16 -0.16
C PRO A 195 -9.23 -10.88 -0.44
N VAL A 196 -7.91 -10.98 -0.45
CA VAL A 196 -6.98 -9.87 -0.75
C VAL A 196 -5.89 -10.25 -1.76
N GLU A 197 -5.75 -11.54 -2.06
CA GLU A 197 -4.75 -12.14 -2.93
C GLU A 197 -4.81 -11.65 -4.39
N HIS A 198 -5.95 -11.11 -4.83
CA HIS A 198 -6.17 -10.58 -6.17
C HIS A 198 -5.64 -9.15 -6.36
N TYR A 199 -5.01 -8.55 -5.34
CA TYR A 199 -4.46 -7.20 -5.41
C TYR A 199 -3.43 -7.02 -6.54
N PRO A 200 -2.43 -7.90 -6.75
CA PRO A 200 -1.44 -7.71 -7.81
C PRO A 200 -2.09 -7.70 -9.21
N ASP A 201 -3.08 -8.55 -9.46
CA ASP A 201 -3.83 -8.57 -10.72
C ASP A 201 -4.60 -7.26 -10.94
N MET A 202 -5.26 -6.75 -9.89
CA MET A 202 -5.93 -5.45 -9.94
C MET A 202 -4.95 -4.30 -10.20
N LEU A 203 -3.79 -4.32 -9.55
CA LEU A 203 -2.74 -3.32 -9.76
C LEU A 203 -2.25 -3.35 -11.21
N LEU A 204 -1.92 -4.52 -11.74
CA LEU A 204 -1.49 -4.66 -13.13
C LEU A 204 -2.55 -4.14 -14.11
N ASN A 205 -3.82 -4.49 -13.90
CA ASN A 205 -4.91 -4.00 -14.74
C ASN A 205 -5.05 -2.47 -14.69
N ASN A 206 -4.89 -1.87 -13.50
CA ASN A 206 -4.90 -0.41 -13.35
C ASN A 206 -3.71 0.24 -14.06
N LEU A 207 -2.50 -0.34 -13.95
CA LEU A 207 -1.31 0.15 -14.66
C LEU A 207 -1.49 0.05 -16.17
N ARG A 208 -2.03 -1.05 -16.69
CA ARG A 208 -2.34 -1.20 -18.12
C ARG A 208 -3.39 -0.20 -18.60
N SER A 209 -4.35 0.17 -17.75
CA SER A 209 -5.42 1.11 -18.11
C SER A 209 -4.95 2.54 -18.39
N VAL A 210 -3.75 2.90 -17.91
CA VAL A 210 -3.14 4.23 -18.11
C VAL A 210 -2.04 4.21 -19.17
N ALA A 211 -1.95 3.14 -19.96
CA ALA A 211 -1.00 3.07 -21.07
C ALA A 211 -1.30 4.14 -22.14
N PRO A 212 -0.28 4.59 -22.89
CA PRO A 212 -0.47 5.50 -24.02
C PRO A 212 -1.47 4.98 -25.05
N VAL A 213 -2.18 5.90 -25.71
CA VAL A 213 -3.17 5.57 -26.74
C VAL A 213 -2.55 4.74 -27.86
N GLY A 214 -3.19 3.62 -28.21
CA GLY A 214 -2.75 2.72 -29.27
C GLY A 214 -1.98 1.48 -28.81
N SER A 215 -1.69 1.35 -27.51
CA SER A 215 -1.10 0.12 -26.97
C SER A 215 -2.18 -0.95 -26.72
N ASN A 216 -2.19 -2.01 -27.53
CA ASN A 216 -3.15 -3.12 -27.40
C ASN A 216 -2.75 -4.16 -26.34
N ASP A 217 -1.45 -4.28 -26.05
CA ASP A 217 -0.89 -5.15 -25.00
C ASP A 217 0.28 -4.42 -24.32
N PRO A 218 -0.02 -3.49 -23.39
CA PRO A 218 0.99 -2.60 -22.85
C PRO A 218 2.03 -3.35 -22.02
N ASN A 219 3.30 -3.13 -22.36
CA ASN A 219 4.43 -3.65 -21.61
C ASN A 219 4.64 -2.82 -20.34
N VAL A 220 4.31 -3.43 -19.20
CA VAL A 220 4.48 -2.86 -17.86
C VAL A 220 5.75 -3.39 -17.25
N VAL A 221 6.54 -2.53 -16.59
CA VAL A 221 7.72 -2.93 -15.80
C VAL A 221 7.69 -2.30 -14.41
N VAL A 222 8.36 -2.91 -13.43
CA VAL A 222 8.61 -2.30 -12.12
C VAL A 222 10.03 -1.77 -12.07
N LEU A 223 10.19 -0.45 -11.97
CA LEU A 223 11.49 0.19 -11.84
C LEU A 223 11.91 0.27 -10.37
N THR A 224 13.03 -0.36 -10.02
CA THR A 224 13.55 -0.45 -8.66
C THR A 224 14.93 0.20 -8.53
N PRO A 225 15.27 0.80 -7.37
CA PRO A 225 16.62 1.31 -7.10
C PRO A 225 17.64 0.20 -6.78
N GLY A 226 17.20 -1.07 -6.80
CA GLY A 226 18.05 -2.24 -6.59
C GLY A 226 18.05 -2.78 -5.15
N GLN A 227 18.84 -3.83 -4.93
CA GLN A 227 18.82 -4.68 -3.73
C GLN A 227 19.16 -3.98 -2.41
N PHE A 228 19.81 -2.81 -2.47
CA PHE A 228 20.22 -2.06 -1.27
C PHE A 228 19.10 -1.18 -0.70
N ASN A 229 17.93 -1.15 -1.35
CA ASN A 229 16.74 -0.47 -0.84
C ASN A 229 15.96 -1.37 0.12
N SER A 230 15.50 -0.80 1.24
CA SER A 230 14.78 -1.53 2.29
C SER A 230 13.46 -2.17 1.83
N ALA A 231 12.83 -1.64 0.78
CA ALA A 231 11.60 -2.17 0.20
C ALA A 231 11.84 -3.07 -1.02
N TYR A 232 13.10 -3.41 -1.36
CA TYR A 232 13.42 -4.20 -2.55
C TYR A 232 12.67 -5.53 -2.61
N PHE A 233 12.51 -6.21 -1.47
CA PHE A 233 11.70 -7.44 -1.38
C PHE A 233 10.29 -7.23 -1.91
N GLU A 234 9.63 -6.13 -1.53
CA GLU A 234 8.28 -5.81 -2.00
C GLU A 234 8.27 -5.52 -3.51
N HIS A 235 9.30 -4.85 -4.03
CA HIS A 235 9.40 -4.54 -5.46
C HIS A 235 9.47 -5.84 -6.27
N ALA A 236 10.38 -6.74 -5.89
CA ALA A 236 10.54 -8.05 -6.52
C ALA A 236 9.30 -8.92 -6.36
N PHE A 237 8.71 -8.93 -5.16
CA PHE A 237 7.47 -9.66 -4.90
C PHE A 237 6.33 -9.20 -5.80
N LEU A 238 6.07 -7.88 -5.88
CA LEU A 238 4.99 -7.35 -6.71
C LEU A 238 5.26 -7.58 -8.21
N ALA A 239 6.51 -7.40 -8.68
CA ALA A 239 6.87 -7.71 -10.06
C ALA A 239 6.59 -9.18 -10.39
N GLN A 240 7.01 -10.10 -9.53
CA GLN A 240 6.76 -11.53 -9.67
C GLN A 240 5.26 -11.86 -9.65
N GLN A 241 4.48 -11.31 -8.71
CA GLN A 241 3.05 -11.59 -8.60
C GLN A 241 2.25 -11.02 -9.79
N MET A 242 2.66 -9.88 -10.33
CA MET A 242 2.07 -9.32 -11.55
C MET A 242 2.56 -10.02 -12.83
N GLY A 243 3.64 -10.80 -12.75
CA GLY A 243 4.26 -11.42 -13.93
C GLY A 243 4.87 -10.40 -14.89
N VAL A 244 5.50 -9.35 -14.35
CA VAL A 244 6.18 -8.28 -15.10
C VAL A 244 7.66 -8.23 -14.74
N GLU A 245 8.45 -7.59 -15.61
CA GLU A 245 9.89 -7.46 -15.38
C GLU A 245 10.20 -6.48 -14.24
N LEU A 246 11.14 -6.88 -13.38
CA LEU A 246 11.78 -6.00 -12.40
C LEU A 246 13.05 -5.44 -13.03
N VAL A 247 13.13 -4.12 -13.19
CA VAL A 247 14.23 -3.46 -13.93
C VAL A 247 14.90 -2.39 -13.07
N GLU A 248 16.20 -2.19 -13.28
CA GLU A 248 16.95 -1.05 -12.78
C GLU A 248 17.13 0.01 -13.88
N GLY A 249 17.60 1.21 -13.51
CA GLY A 249 17.77 2.31 -14.48
C GLY A 249 18.66 1.96 -15.67
N ASN A 250 19.71 1.16 -15.47
CA ASN A 250 20.65 0.75 -16.52
C ASN A 250 20.04 -0.22 -17.55
N ASP A 251 18.95 -0.90 -17.19
CA ASP A 251 18.22 -1.79 -18.10
C ASP A 251 17.35 -1.03 -19.09
N LEU A 252 17.08 0.25 -18.80
CA LEU A 252 16.25 1.13 -19.60
C LEU A 252 17.10 2.09 -20.45
N VAL A 253 16.55 2.47 -21.60
CA VAL A 253 17.13 3.49 -22.48
C VAL A 253 16.03 4.30 -23.14
N VAL A 254 16.21 5.62 -23.17
CA VAL A 254 15.32 6.51 -23.90
C VAL A 254 15.84 6.70 -25.32
N ARG A 255 14.97 6.53 -26.31
CA ARG A 255 15.28 6.79 -27.72
C ARG A 255 14.03 7.26 -28.45
N ASP A 256 14.15 8.31 -29.26
CA ASP A 256 13.07 8.80 -30.13
C ASP A 256 11.75 9.00 -29.35
N ASN A 257 11.84 9.65 -28.18
CA ASN A 257 10.74 9.93 -27.25
C ASN A 257 10.02 8.67 -26.71
N THR A 258 10.70 7.53 -26.71
CA THR A 258 10.18 6.23 -26.24
C THR A 258 11.16 5.58 -25.29
N VAL A 259 10.65 4.93 -24.23
CA VAL A 259 11.48 4.14 -23.31
C VAL A 259 11.53 2.70 -23.79
N TYR A 260 12.73 2.12 -23.78
CA TYR A 260 12.98 0.72 -24.13
C TYR A 260 13.72 0.02 -23.01
N MET A 261 13.38 -1.25 -22.79
CA MET A 261 14.13 -2.19 -21.98
C MET A 261 15.11 -2.97 -22.85
N ARG A 262 16.34 -3.14 -22.37
CA ARG A 262 17.36 -3.97 -23.02
C ARG A 262 17.07 -5.44 -22.76
N THR A 263 17.00 -6.24 -23.81
CA THR A 263 16.86 -7.70 -23.74
C THR A 263 17.93 -8.37 -24.59
N THR A 264 18.10 -9.68 -24.44
CA THR A 264 19.04 -10.47 -25.28
C THR A 264 18.66 -10.44 -26.76
N ASP A 265 17.36 -10.28 -27.07
CA ASP A 265 16.84 -10.26 -28.44
C ASP A 265 16.77 -8.83 -29.02
N GLY A 266 17.20 -7.82 -28.25
CA GLY A 266 17.20 -6.42 -28.64
C GLY A 266 16.37 -5.53 -27.71
N LEU A 267 16.00 -4.35 -28.21
CA LEU A 267 15.23 -3.37 -27.44
C LEU A 267 13.74 -3.72 -27.49
N ARG A 268 13.11 -3.82 -26.31
CA ARG A 268 11.66 -4.00 -26.16
C ARG A 268 11.06 -2.71 -25.61
N GLN A 269 10.09 -2.13 -26.30
CA GLN A 269 9.42 -0.92 -25.85
C GLN A 269 8.72 -1.16 -24.50
N VAL A 270 8.78 -0.15 -23.62
CA VAL A 270 8.08 -0.11 -22.33
C VAL A 270 7.00 0.96 -22.41
N ASP A 271 5.76 0.60 -22.10
CA ASP A 271 4.61 1.50 -22.20
C ASP A 271 4.23 2.13 -20.86
N VAL A 272 4.43 1.38 -19.76
CA VAL A 272 4.12 1.84 -18.40
C VAL A 272 5.22 1.41 -17.44
N ILE A 273 5.72 2.37 -16.65
CA ILE A 273 6.72 2.11 -15.61
C ILE A 273 6.05 2.31 -14.26
N TYR A 274 5.89 1.23 -13.50
CA TYR A 274 5.57 1.34 -12.09
C TYR A 274 6.86 1.66 -11.31
N ARG A 275 7.11 2.95 -11.11
CA ARG A 275 8.31 3.41 -10.41
C ARG A 275 8.23 3.13 -8.90
N ARG A 276 9.31 2.59 -8.35
CA ARG A 276 9.57 2.48 -6.91
C ARG A 276 10.82 3.26 -6.50
N ILE A 277 11.05 4.37 -7.20
CA ILE A 277 12.16 5.30 -7.03
C ILE A 277 11.57 6.71 -6.84
N ASP A 278 12.19 7.51 -5.98
CA ASP A 278 11.83 8.92 -5.76
C ASP A 278 12.15 9.79 -6.99
N ASP A 279 11.37 10.86 -7.19
CA ASP A 279 11.44 11.71 -8.38
C ASP A 279 12.85 12.23 -8.66
N ASP A 280 13.61 12.60 -7.63
CA ASP A 280 14.96 13.18 -7.73
C ASP A 280 16.01 12.22 -8.31
N TYR A 281 15.70 10.92 -8.42
CA TYR A 281 16.60 9.89 -8.91
C TYR A 281 16.15 9.26 -10.24
N LEU A 282 15.10 9.79 -10.87
CA LEU A 282 14.55 9.22 -12.11
C LEU A 282 15.36 9.55 -13.37
N ASP A 283 15.94 10.76 -13.45
CA ASP A 283 16.65 11.25 -14.64
C ASP A 283 17.85 12.13 -14.22
N PRO A 284 19.10 11.63 -14.32
CA PRO A 284 20.31 12.30 -13.84
C PRO A 284 20.86 13.42 -14.73
#